data_AF-J9FDH5-F1
#
_entry.id   AF-J9FDH5-F1
#
_cell.length_a   1.000
_cell.length_b   1.000
_cell.length_c   1.000
_cell.angle_alpha   90.00
_cell.angle_beta   90.00
_cell.angle_gamma   90.00
#
_symmetry.space_group_name_H-M   'P 1'
#
loop_
_entity.id
_entity.type
_entity.pdbx_description
1 polymer ?
#
loop_
_entity_poly.entity_id
_entity_poly.type
_entity_poly.pdbx_seq_one_letter_code
_entity_poly.pdbx_strand_id
1 'polypeptide(L)'
;MNYWSIFLRKYAHVYRRDIQQFCSSTENCVDTNGTLRTIHSSCVFPAVLGNMSFMRISIGNTSRVILYVGYVRELEFHVQVSNYVPRLPIMSTFIPYFIELGTKYIFTFSLAFAVINATPCIFLDGQYIFSNFVDFMFSKLRPRRRRLIKRLVLTYGTALLAVNFTLAIWKLYKHIV
;
A
#
# COMPACT_ATOMS: atom_id res chain seq x y z
N MET A 1 6.68 -20.86 -6.32
CA MET A 1 5.94 -21.62 -5.29
C MET A 1 6.28 -21.04 -3.92
N ASN A 2 5.41 -20.19 -3.37
CA ASN A 2 5.65 -19.53 -2.08
C ASN A 2 5.13 -20.42 -0.94
N TYR A 3 6.04 -21.17 -0.30
CA TYR A 3 5.75 -22.03 0.88
C TYR A 3 5.00 -21.27 2.00
N TRP A 4 5.16 -19.96 2.08
CA TRP A 4 4.48 -19.07 3.02
C TRP A 4 2.96 -18.97 2.85
N SER A 5 2.43 -19.24 1.65
CA SER A 5 0.98 -19.19 1.39
C SER A 5 0.19 -20.31 2.09
N ILE A 6 0.89 -21.35 2.56
CA ILE A 6 0.32 -22.48 3.29
C ILE A 6 0.11 -22.10 4.77
N PHE A 7 1.07 -21.38 5.35
CA PHE A 7 1.12 -21.10 6.80
C PHE A 7 0.53 -19.74 7.20
N LEU A 8 0.51 -18.77 6.29
CA LEU A 8 0.01 -17.42 6.55
C LEU A 8 -1.14 -17.10 5.59
N ARG A 9 -2.13 -16.35 6.07
CA ARG A 9 -3.20 -15.77 5.25
C ARG A 9 -3.05 -14.26 5.32
N LYS A 10 -2.87 -13.60 4.18
CA LYS A 10 -3.27 -12.19 4.05
C LYS A 10 -4.78 -12.20 3.83
N TYR A 11 -5.54 -11.46 4.63
CA TYR A 11 -6.98 -11.35 4.44
C TYR A 11 -7.29 -10.13 3.59
N ALA A 12 -7.97 -10.39 2.48
CA ALA A 12 -8.79 -9.44 1.74
C ALA A 12 -9.76 -10.27 0.88
N HIS A 13 -10.63 -11.05 1.52
CA HIS A 13 -11.65 -11.83 0.82
C HIS A 13 -12.99 -11.11 0.97
N VAL A 14 -13.33 -10.26 0.00
CA VAL A 14 -14.68 -9.74 -0.17
C VAL A 14 -15.44 -10.76 -1.02
N TYR A 15 -16.28 -11.58 -0.38
CA TYR A 15 -17.18 -12.47 -1.09
C TYR A 15 -18.49 -11.71 -1.39
N ARG A 16 -18.81 -11.53 -2.67
CA ARG A 16 -20.18 -11.21 -3.09
C ARG A 16 -20.99 -12.50 -2.92
N ARG A 17 -21.84 -12.56 -1.88
CA ARG A 17 -22.98 -13.48 -1.90
C ARG A 17 -24.16 -12.70 -2.41
N ASP A 18 -24.65 -13.08 -3.59
CA ASP A 18 -25.99 -12.68 -4.00
C ASP A 18 -26.98 -13.26 -2.98
N ILE A 19 -27.82 -12.39 -2.43
CA ILE A 19 -28.84 -12.76 -1.47
C ILE A 19 -29.82 -13.69 -2.18
N GLN A 20 -29.80 -14.98 -1.81
CA GLN A 20 -30.49 -16.04 -2.55
C GLN A 20 -32.01 -16.12 -2.28
N GLN A 21 -32.58 -15.14 -1.57
CA GLN A 21 -34.03 -15.01 -1.40
C GLN A 21 -34.42 -13.53 -1.39
N PHE A 22 -34.92 -13.05 -2.54
CA PHE A 22 -35.68 -11.81 -2.61
C PHE A 22 -37.11 -12.10 -2.14
N CYS A 23 -37.50 -11.55 -0.99
CA CYS A 23 -38.90 -11.54 -0.58
C CYS A 23 -39.59 -10.37 -1.30
N SER A 24 -40.32 -10.67 -2.37
CA SER A 24 -41.08 -9.68 -3.15
C SER A 24 -42.44 -9.33 -2.53
N SER A 25 -42.95 -10.16 -1.61
CA SER A 25 -44.23 -9.99 -0.94
C SER A 25 -44.18 -10.61 0.47
N THR A 26 -44.98 -10.10 1.40
CA THR A 26 -45.13 -10.57 2.79
C THR A 26 -45.55 -12.04 2.92
N GLU A 27 -46.09 -12.63 1.86
CA GLU A 27 -46.50 -14.04 1.82
C GLU A 27 -45.31 -15.02 1.72
N ASN A 28 -44.13 -14.55 1.25
CA ASN A 28 -42.93 -15.39 1.13
C ASN A 28 -42.21 -15.62 2.48
N CYS A 29 -42.67 -14.96 3.54
CA CYS A 29 -42.01 -14.96 4.86
C CYS A 29 -42.66 -15.97 5.83
N VAL A 30 -43.54 -16.84 5.31
CA VAL A 30 -44.18 -17.93 6.05
C VAL A 30 -43.45 -19.24 5.72
N ASP A 31 -42.65 -19.72 6.67
CA ASP A 31 -41.99 -21.02 6.55
C ASP A 31 -43.06 -22.13 6.65
N THR A 32 -43.34 -22.82 5.55
CA THR A 32 -44.23 -24.00 5.51
C THR A 32 -43.51 -25.21 6.07
N ASN A 33 -43.20 -25.19 7.36
CA ASN A 33 -43.03 -26.38 8.20
C ASN A 33 -43.18 -25.95 9.66
N GLY A 34 -44.43 -26.04 10.13
CA GLY A 34 -44.81 -25.62 11.46
C GLY A 34 -43.98 -26.32 12.55
N THR A 35 -43.44 -25.54 13.48
CA THR A 35 -43.70 -25.67 14.92
C THR A 35 -42.81 -24.71 15.72
N LEU A 36 -43.01 -23.40 15.54
CA LEU A 36 -42.91 -22.40 16.63
C LEU A 36 -43.37 -21.05 16.08
N ARG A 37 -44.54 -20.57 16.52
CA ARG A 37 -44.99 -19.19 16.30
C ARG A 37 -44.10 -18.26 17.12
N THR A 38 -42.97 -17.84 16.59
CA THR A 38 -42.32 -16.59 17.02
C THR A 38 -42.94 -15.44 16.23
N ILE A 39 -43.88 -14.79 16.91
CA ILE A 39 -44.54 -13.57 16.46
C ILE A 39 -43.46 -12.49 16.30
N HIS A 40 -43.46 -11.77 15.16
CA HIS A 40 -42.62 -10.62 14.77
C HIS A 40 -41.37 -10.86 13.90
N SER A 41 -41.44 -11.70 12.86
CA SER A 41 -40.54 -11.55 11.70
C SER A 41 -41.13 -10.51 10.74
N SER A 42 -40.56 -9.29 10.71
CA SER A 42 -40.91 -8.28 9.70
C SER A 42 -40.02 -8.45 8.48
N CYS A 43 -40.63 -8.70 7.32
CA CYS A 43 -39.92 -8.78 6.05
C CYS A 43 -39.59 -7.35 5.60
N VAL A 44 -38.34 -6.94 5.79
CA VAL A 44 -37.84 -5.61 5.41
C VAL A 44 -36.88 -5.77 4.25
N PHE A 45 -37.20 -5.15 3.11
CA PHE A 45 -36.27 -4.99 2.01
C PHE A 45 -35.57 -3.64 2.14
N PRO A 46 -34.26 -3.55 1.93
CA PRO A 46 -33.59 -2.27 1.88
C PRO A 46 -34.07 -1.51 0.62
N ALA A 47 -34.51 -0.26 0.79
CA ALA A 47 -34.80 0.63 -0.32
C ALA A 47 -33.47 1.08 -0.96
N VAL A 48 -32.88 0.21 -1.77
CA VAL A 48 -31.64 0.50 -2.50
C VAL A 48 -32.01 1.33 -3.73
N LEU A 49 -31.64 2.61 -3.71
CA LEU A 49 -31.96 3.54 -4.80
C LEU A 49 -30.87 3.48 -5.88
N GLY A 50 -31.24 3.15 -7.12
CA GLY A 50 -30.34 3.20 -8.27
C GLY A 50 -29.36 2.02 -8.36
N ASN A 51 -28.10 2.30 -8.71
CA ASN A 51 -27.01 1.34 -9.01
C ASN A 51 -26.12 1.01 -7.80
N MET A 52 -26.59 1.29 -6.59
CA MET A 52 -25.91 0.90 -5.34
C MET A 52 -26.11 -0.59 -5.07
N SER A 53 -25.13 -1.23 -4.46
CA SER A 53 -25.19 -2.65 -4.09
C SER A 53 -25.22 -2.79 -2.57
N PHE A 54 -26.08 -3.70 -2.10
CA PHE A 54 -26.15 -4.09 -0.71
C PHE A 54 -25.26 -5.32 -0.50
N MET A 55 -24.18 -5.17 0.26
CA MET A 55 -23.16 -6.19 0.43
C MET A 55 -23.02 -6.60 1.89
N ARG A 56 -23.06 -7.90 2.14
CA ARG A 56 -22.78 -8.48 3.46
C ARG A 56 -21.30 -8.84 3.55
N ILE A 57 -20.55 -8.16 4.41
CA ILE A 57 -19.15 -8.45 4.66
C ILE A 57 -19.06 -9.29 5.95
N SER A 58 -18.64 -10.55 5.80
CA SER A 58 -18.35 -11.43 6.93
C SER A 58 -16.86 -11.43 7.24
N ILE A 59 -16.49 -11.06 8.46
CA ILE A 59 -15.11 -11.14 8.93
C ILE A 59 -14.86 -12.56 9.45
N GLY A 60 -13.91 -13.27 8.82
CA GLY A 60 -13.56 -14.64 9.22
C GLY A 60 -13.24 -14.73 10.72
N ASN A 61 -13.79 -15.77 11.37
CA ASN A 61 -13.63 -16.05 12.80
C ASN A 61 -14.36 -15.12 13.79
N THR A 62 -15.25 -14.23 13.32
CA THR A 62 -16.12 -13.45 14.21
C THR A 62 -17.58 -13.53 13.75
N SER A 63 -18.52 -13.58 14.69
CA SER A 63 -19.97 -13.50 14.42
C SER A 63 -20.44 -12.08 14.05
N ARG A 64 -19.50 -11.14 13.88
CA ARG A 64 -19.78 -9.75 13.49
C ARG A 64 -19.97 -9.67 11.99
N VAL A 65 -21.16 -9.26 11.59
CA VAL A 65 -21.54 -9.03 10.19
C VAL A 65 -21.60 -7.53 9.96
N ILE A 66 -20.84 -7.03 8.99
CA ILE A 66 -20.92 -5.63 8.58
C ILE A 66 -21.77 -5.58 7.32
N LEU A 67 -22.80 -4.74 7.36
CA LEU A 67 -23.66 -4.46 6.21
C LEU A 67 -23.15 -3.18 5.55
N TYR A 68 -22.73 -3.29 4.31
CA TYR A 68 -22.27 -2.16 3.51
C TYR A 68 -23.29 -1.86 2.42
N VAL A 69 -23.59 -0.58 2.23
CA VAL A 69 -24.49 -0.07 1.19
C VAL A 69 -23.73 0.97 0.39
N GLY A 70 -23.47 0.69 -0.88
CA GLY A 70 -22.70 1.60 -1.73
C GLY A 70 -22.26 0.97 -3.04
N TYR A 71 -21.32 1.62 -3.73
CA TYR A 71 -20.81 1.15 -5.01
C TYR A 71 -19.72 0.09 -4.83
N VAL A 72 -19.84 -1.03 -5.55
CA VAL A 72 -18.83 -2.11 -5.51
C VAL A 72 -17.44 -1.62 -5.93
N ARG A 73 -17.39 -0.70 -6.90
CA ARG A 73 -16.12 -0.14 -7.38
C ARG A 73 -15.38 0.63 -6.28
N GLU A 74 -16.10 1.36 -5.43
CA GLU A 74 -15.48 2.11 -4.33
C GLU A 74 -14.87 1.16 -3.30
N LEU A 75 -15.54 0.04 -3.02
CA LEU A 75 -15.00 -1.03 -2.16
C LEU A 75 -13.69 -1.60 -2.72
N GLU A 76 -13.59 -1.89 -4.02
CA GLU A 76 -12.37 -2.42 -4.62
C GLU A 76 -11.17 -1.47 -4.46
N PHE A 77 -11.40 -0.15 -4.57
CA PHE A 77 -10.34 0.85 -4.36
C PHE A 77 -9.97 1.07 -2.89
N HIS A 78 -10.87 0.73 -1.95
CA HIS A 78 -10.66 0.94 -0.51
C HIS A 78 -10.23 -0.32 0.26
N VAL A 79 -10.15 -1.48 -0.38
CA VAL A 79 -9.69 -2.72 0.28
C VAL A 79 -8.16 -2.67 0.45
N GLN A 80 -7.74 -2.39 1.68
CA GLN A 80 -6.35 -2.56 2.10
C GLN A 80 -6.14 -3.99 2.60
N VAL A 81 -5.05 -4.62 2.16
CA VAL A 81 -4.68 -5.97 2.58
C VAL A 81 -4.21 -5.94 4.04
N SER A 82 -4.84 -6.73 4.91
CA SER A 82 -4.48 -6.77 6.33
C SER A 82 -3.10 -7.40 6.57
N ASN A 83 -2.51 -7.10 7.73
CA ASN A 83 -1.30 -7.76 8.22
C ASN A 83 -1.45 -9.30 8.28
N TYR A 84 -0.32 -10.00 8.25
CA TYR A 84 -0.29 -11.46 8.34
C TYR A 84 -0.88 -11.96 9.67
N VAL A 85 -1.86 -12.87 9.59
CA VAL A 85 -2.45 -13.56 10.74
C VAL A 85 -2.01 -15.03 10.70
N PRO A 86 -1.59 -15.62 11.83
CA PRO A 86 -1.15 -17.01 11.85
C PRO A 86 -2.36 -17.93 11.68
N ARG A 87 -2.26 -18.94 10.80
CA ARG A 87 -3.31 -19.97 10.65
C ARG A 87 -3.21 -21.11 11.67
N LEU A 88 -2.03 -21.27 12.27
CA LEU A 88 -1.70 -22.32 13.22
C LEU A 88 -1.12 -21.67 14.49
N PRO A 89 -1.54 -22.07 15.71
CA PRO A 89 -1.11 -21.44 16.96
C PRO A 89 0.38 -21.63 17.30
N ILE A 90 1.09 -22.47 16.53
CA ILE A 90 2.47 -22.88 16.80
C ILE A 90 3.48 -21.97 16.08
N MET A 91 3.05 -21.26 15.03
CA MET A 91 3.95 -20.47 14.19
C MET A 91 3.87 -18.98 14.51
N SER A 92 5.01 -18.46 14.95
CA SER A 92 5.23 -17.05 15.30
C SER A 92 5.13 -16.15 14.05
N THR A 93 4.17 -15.23 14.03
CA THR A 93 4.00 -14.22 12.95
C THR A 93 5.14 -13.24 12.80
N PHE A 94 6.09 -13.25 13.73
CA PHE A 94 7.20 -12.31 13.76
C PHE A 94 8.17 -12.52 12.60
N ILE A 95 8.51 -13.76 12.26
CA ILE A 95 9.47 -14.07 11.18
C ILE A 95 9.02 -13.50 9.81
N PRO A 96 7.82 -13.81 9.29
CA PRO A 96 7.37 -13.28 8.00
C PRO A 96 7.19 -11.76 8.02
N TYR A 97 6.81 -11.20 9.16
CA TYR A 97 6.67 -9.75 9.34
C TYR A 97 8.05 -9.06 9.26
N PHE A 98 9.06 -9.57 9.96
CA PHE A 98 10.41 -9.02 9.91
C PHE A 98 11.06 -9.18 8.53
N ILE A 99 10.82 -10.29 7.83
CA ILE A 99 11.31 -10.47 6.46
C ILE A 99 10.62 -9.48 5.52
N GLU A 100 9.30 -9.35 5.55
CA GLU A 100 8.57 -8.38 4.71
C GLU A 100 9.05 -6.95 4.96
N LEU A 101 9.16 -6.57 6.23
CA LEU A 101 9.60 -5.24 6.62
C LEU A 101 11.08 -5.00 6.28
N GLY A 102 11.93 -5.99 6.56
CA GLY A 102 13.36 -5.95 6.28
C GLY A 102 13.65 -5.83 4.79
N THR A 103 13.02 -6.66 3.95
CA THR A 103 13.17 -6.57 2.49
C THR A 103 12.67 -5.22 1.96
N LYS A 104 11.55 -4.70 2.47
CA LYS A 104 11.05 -3.38 2.07
C LYS A 104 12.04 -2.27 2.41
N TYR A 105 12.62 -2.28 3.60
CA TYR A 105 13.63 -1.31 3.99
C TYR A 105 14.91 -1.46 3.19
N ILE A 106 15.46 -2.67 3.06
CA ILE A 106 16.68 -2.92 2.28
C ILE A 106 16.50 -2.42 0.85
N PHE A 107 15.41 -2.79 0.19
CA PHE A 107 15.13 -2.33 -1.17
C PHE A 107 15.06 -0.80 -1.26
N THR A 108 14.34 -0.16 -0.33
CA THR A 108 14.20 1.30 -0.31
C THR A 108 15.52 2.01 -0.04
N PHE A 109 16.31 1.53 0.93
CA PHE A 109 17.62 2.07 1.26
C PHE A 109 18.60 1.88 0.10
N SER A 110 18.68 0.68 -0.49
CA SER A 110 19.54 0.41 -1.65
C SER A 110 19.18 1.31 -2.83
N LEU A 111 17.89 1.51 -3.11
CA LEU A 111 17.45 2.42 -4.16
C LEU A 111 17.85 3.87 -3.84
N ALA A 112 17.66 4.33 -2.61
CA ALA A 112 18.04 5.68 -2.19
C ALA A 112 19.56 5.89 -2.32
N PHE A 113 20.38 4.96 -1.85
CA PHE A 113 21.83 5.02 -1.99
C PHE A 113 22.29 4.99 -3.45
N ALA A 114 21.65 4.19 -4.30
CA ALA A 114 21.94 4.17 -5.73
C ALA A 114 21.66 5.54 -6.38
N VAL A 115 20.53 6.18 -6.05
CA VAL A 115 20.20 7.52 -6.55
C VAL A 115 21.19 8.57 -6.03
N ILE A 116 21.55 8.52 -4.75
CA ILE A 116 22.54 9.43 -4.16
C ILE A 116 23.89 9.29 -4.88
N ASN A 117 24.36 8.05 -5.10
CA ASN A 117 25.61 7.79 -5.81
C ASN A 117 25.57 8.23 -7.27
N ALA A 118 24.41 8.16 -7.95
CA ALA A 118 24.25 8.64 -9.32
C ALA A 118 24.12 10.16 -9.44
N THR A 119 23.88 10.88 -8.34
CA THR A 119 23.64 12.34 -8.34
C THR A 119 24.94 13.11 -8.63
N PRO A 120 24.93 14.17 -9.47
CA PRO A 120 26.12 14.94 -9.81
C PRO A 120 26.61 15.83 -8.65
N CYS A 121 27.30 15.21 -7.70
CA CYS A 121 27.87 15.85 -6.52
C CYS A 121 29.36 15.51 -6.41
N ILE A 122 30.13 16.43 -5.83
CA ILE A 122 31.55 16.21 -5.49
C ILE A 122 31.65 15.06 -4.47
N PHE A 123 32.63 14.18 -4.65
CA PHE A 123 32.90 12.96 -3.83
C PHE A 123 31.95 11.76 -4.04
N LEU A 124 30.98 11.87 -4.94
CA LEU A 124 30.10 10.76 -5.33
C LEU A 124 30.41 10.27 -6.75
N ASP A 125 30.05 9.01 -7.05
CA ASP A 125 30.30 8.40 -8.37
C ASP A 125 29.65 9.18 -9.54
N GLY A 126 28.55 9.88 -9.24
CA GLY A 126 27.84 10.75 -10.17
C GLY A 126 28.69 11.90 -10.73
N GLN A 127 29.79 12.28 -10.06
CA GLN A 127 30.72 13.29 -10.58
C GLN A 127 31.31 12.88 -11.93
N TYR A 128 31.76 11.62 -12.04
CA TYR A 128 32.38 11.10 -13.26
C TYR A 128 31.34 10.80 -14.33
N ILE A 129 30.20 10.23 -13.93
CA ILE A 129 29.06 9.95 -14.83
C ILE A 129 28.61 11.25 -15.51
N PHE A 130 28.37 12.30 -14.72
CA PHE A 130 27.94 13.59 -15.25
C PHE A 130 29.03 14.27 -16.07
N SER A 131 30.29 14.18 -15.65
CA SER A 131 31.42 14.75 -16.40
C SER A 131 31.55 14.13 -17.79
N ASN A 132 31.40 12.82 -17.90
CA ASN A 132 31.44 12.09 -19.18
C ASN A 132 30.21 12.40 -20.02
N PHE A 133 29.02 12.47 -19.41
CA PHE A 133 27.80 12.87 -20.08
C PHE A 133 27.91 14.27 -20.71
N VAL A 134 28.47 15.23 -19.96
CA VAL A 134 28.72 16.59 -20.45
C VAL A 134 29.77 16.62 -21.56
N ASP A 135 30.82 15.79 -21.49
CA ASP A 135 31.81 15.69 -22.56
C ASP A 135 31.23 15.12 -23.85
N PHE A 136 30.34 14.13 -23.74
CA PHE A 136 29.66 13.53 -24.87
C PHE A 136 28.65 14.50 -25.51
N MET A 137 27.73 15.05 -24.71
CA MET A 137 26.64 15.91 -25.20
C MET A 137 27.13 17.27 -25.67
N PHE A 138 28.15 17.84 -25.01
CA PHE A 138 28.68 19.17 -25.29
C PHE A 138 30.11 19.11 -25.88
N SER A 139 30.38 18.10 -26.69
CA SER A 139 31.67 17.89 -27.37
C SER A 139 32.08 19.08 -28.25
N LYS A 140 31.11 19.71 -28.94
CA LYS A 140 31.33 20.88 -29.81
C LYS A 140 31.53 22.20 -29.08
N LEU A 141 31.28 22.26 -27.76
CA LEU A 141 31.44 23.49 -26.98
C LEU A 141 32.88 23.75 -26.58
N ARG A 142 33.20 25.04 -26.43
CA ARG A 142 34.51 25.52 -26.02
C ARG A 142 34.92 24.89 -24.67
N PRO A 143 36.15 24.36 -24.51
CA PRO A 143 36.56 23.64 -23.29
C PRO A 143 36.43 24.42 -21.98
N ARG A 144 36.52 25.76 -22.03
CA ARG A 144 36.32 26.64 -20.87
C ARG A 144 34.87 26.62 -20.37
N ARG A 145 33.88 26.70 -21.29
CA ARG A 145 32.45 26.66 -20.93
C ARG A 145 32.07 25.30 -20.35
N ARG A 146 32.59 24.23 -20.93
CA ARG A 146 32.34 22.87 -20.45
C ARG A 146 32.83 22.65 -19.02
N ARG A 147 34.05 23.11 -18.70
CA ARG A 147 34.59 23.09 -17.33
C ARG A 147 33.76 23.92 -16.36
N LEU A 148 33.26 25.08 -16.79
CA LEU A 148 32.39 25.92 -15.97
C LEU A 148 31.08 25.22 -15.65
N ILE A 149 30.40 24.63 -16.65
CA ILE A 149 29.14 23.88 -16.46
C ILE A 149 29.35 22.74 -15.48
N LYS A 150 30.40 21.91 -15.68
CA LYS A 150 30.71 20.82 -14.76
C LYS A 150 30.88 21.32 -13.33
N ARG A 151 31.69 22.37 -13.13
CA ARG A 151 31.92 22.94 -11.79
C ARG A 151 30.64 23.45 -11.16
N LEU A 152 29.85 24.25 -11.88
CA LEU A 152 28.63 24.85 -11.36
C LEU A 152 27.61 23.79 -10.92
N VAL A 153 27.38 22.77 -11.76
CA VAL A 153 26.44 21.70 -11.44
C VAL A 153 26.92 20.88 -10.24
N LEU A 154 28.21 20.51 -10.20
CA LEU A 154 28.77 19.75 -9.08
C LEU A 154 28.73 20.54 -7.77
N THR A 155 29.11 21.81 -7.79
CA THR A 155 29.08 22.66 -6.58
C THR A 155 27.65 22.89 -6.09
N TYR A 156 26.71 23.10 -7.02
CA TYR A 156 25.30 23.27 -6.69
C TYR A 156 24.71 21.99 -6.09
N GLY A 157 24.98 20.83 -6.72
CA GLY A 157 24.55 19.52 -6.23
C GLY A 157 25.07 19.25 -4.82
N THR A 158 26.37 19.46 -4.58
CA THR A 158 26.97 19.27 -3.26
C THR A 158 26.41 20.22 -2.22
N ALA A 159 26.23 21.50 -2.55
CA ALA A 159 25.66 22.48 -1.62
C ALA A 159 24.22 22.11 -1.24
N LEU A 160 23.39 21.76 -2.22
CA LEU A 160 22.01 21.35 -2.00
C LEU A 160 21.94 20.09 -1.13
N LEU A 161 22.77 19.09 -1.41
CA LEU A 161 22.85 17.87 -0.61
C LEU A 161 23.25 18.17 0.84
N ALA A 162 24.32 18.94 1.03
CA ALA A 162 24.83 19.30 2.35
C ALA A 162 23.78 20.06 3.19
N VAL A 163 23.10 21.03 2.59
CA VAL A 163 22.03 21.79 3.26
C VAL A 163 20.86 20.88 3.65
N ASN A 164 20.44 19.97 2.77
CA ASN A 164 19.36 19.04 3.10
C ASN A 164 19.76 18.09 4.24
N PHE A 165 21.00 17.58 4.24
CA PHE A 165 21.50 16.74 5.31
C PHE A 165 21.59 17.48 6.65
N THR A 166 22.10 18.71 6.67
CA THR A 166 22.18 19.49 7.91
C THR A 166 20.80 19.84 8.45
N LEU A 167 19.85 20.22 7.57
CA LEU A 167 18.46 20.45 7.97
C LEU A 167 17.78 19.18 8.49
N ALA A 168 18.03 18.03 7.88
CA ALA A 168 17.49 16.76 8.34
C ALA A 168 18.02 16.40 9.74
N ILE A 169 19.32 16.54 9.97
CA ILE A 169 19.95 16.30 11.28
C ILE A 169 19.42 17.30 12.32
N TRP A 170 19.30 18.58 11.97
CA TRP A 170 18.77 19.59 12.88
C TRP A 170 17.31 19.32 13.24
N LYS A 171 16.47 18.99 12.25
CA LYS A 171 15.07 18.64 12.48
C LYS A 171 14.94 17.40 13.39
N LEU A 172 15.81 16.41 13.18
CA LEU A 172 15.85 15.21 14.03
C LEU A 172 16.26 15.57 15.46
N TYR A 173 17.32 16.37 15.63
CA TYR A 173 17.78 16.81 16.94
C TYR A 173 16.71 17.60 17.70
N LYS A 174 16.03 18.54 17.03
CA LYS A 174 14.92 19.33 17.63
C LYS A 174 13.70 18.48 18.00
N HIS A 175 13.50 17.32 17.36
CA HIS A 175 12.42 16.42 17.74
C HIS A 175 12.79 15.55 18.95
N ILE A 176 14.09 15.37 19.21
CA ILE A 176 14.60 14.54 20.31
C ILE A 176 14.75 15.35 21.61
N VAL A 177 15.12 16.63 21.52
CA VAL A 177 15.25 17.58 22.63
C VAL A 177 13.95 18.36 22.83
#